data_AF-A0A961K8E2-F1
#
_entry.id   AF-A0A961K8E2-F1
#
_cell.length_a   1.000
_cell.length_b   1.000
_cell.length_c   1.000
_cell.angle_alpha   90.00
_cell.angle_beta   90.00
_cell.angle_gamma   90.00
#
_symmetry.space_group_name_H-M   'P 1'
#
loop_
_entity.id
_entity.type
_entity.pdbx_description
1 polymer ?
#
loop_
_entity_poly.entity_id
_entity_poly.type
_entity_poly.pdbx_seq_one_letter_code
_entity_poly.pdbx_strand_id
1 'polypeptide(L)'
;MRKALFAATTLAGLGLSTATACPGEGVYRSIDSTLPTSITFVNAVANDEEYFSVYWLDYNGERQHYADIFPGRNVRLDTYVTHPWLVTMPEPGGGELCYHIYLPDRSPATVTLD
;
A
#
# COMPACT_ATOMS: atom_id res chain seq x y z
N MET A 1 3.92 38.04 -24.43
CA MET A 1 3.76 36.57 -24.61
C MET A 1 4.91 35.89 -23.91
N ARG A 2 4.73 35.36 -22.68
CA ARG A 2 5.80 34.69 -21.94
C ARG A 2 5.71 33.18 -22.17
N LYS A 3 6.70 32.61 -22.87
CA LYS A 3 6.90 31.17 -23.01
C LYS A 3 7.29 30.61 -21.65
N ALA A 4 6.47 29.74 -21.08
CA ALA A 4 6.82 28.97 -19.89
C ALA A 4 7.78 27.84 -20.31
N LEU A 5 8.92 27.77 -19.63
CA LEU A 5 9.91 26.71 -19.74
C LEU A 5 9.42 25.56 -18.84
N PHE A 6 9.13 24.38 -19.40
CA PHE A 6 8.84 23.20 -18.60
C PHE A 6 10.16 22.58 -18.13
N ALA A 7 10.38 22.55 -16.82
CA ALA A 7 11.44 21.78 -16.22
C ALA A 7 11.00 20.30 -16.19
N ALA A 8 11.74 19.44 -16.90
CA ALA A 8 11.55 18.00 -16.82
C ALA A 8 12.11 17.52 -15.47
N THR A 9 11.22 17.25 -14.52
CA THR A 9 11.57 16.62 -13.25
C THR A 9 11.97 15.17 -13.51
N THR A 10 13.21 14.83 -13.22
CA THR A 10 13.68 13.44 -13.21
C THR A 10 12.96 12.67 -12.11
N LEU A 11 12.16 11.66 -12.47
CA LEU A 11 11.66 10.68 -11.50
C LEU A 11 12.84 9.83 -11.04
N ALA A 12 13.24 9.98 -9.78
CA ALA A 12 14.02 8.97 -9.08
C ALA A 12 13.20 7.66 -9.08
N GLY A 13 13.81 6.56 -9.53
CA GLY A 13 13.15 5.26 -9.62
C GLY A 13 12.71 4.79 -8.24
N LEU A 14 11.40 4.85 -8.01
CA LEU A 14 10.75 4.19 -6.88
C LEU A 14 10.85 2.69 -7.12
N GLY A 15 11.33 1.94 -6.12
CA GLY A 15 11.16 0.49 -6.10
C GLY A 15 9.66 0.20 -6.18
N LEU A 16 9.21 -0.36 -7.30
CA LEU A 16 7.80 -0.57 -7.56
C LEU A 16 7.32 -1.79 -6.78
N SER A 17 6.56 -1.57 -5.71
CA SER A 17 5.69 -2.61 -5.18
C SER A 17 4.61 -2.91 -6.23
N THR A 18 4.39 -4.18 -6.56
CA THR A 18 3.31 -4.54 -7.48
C THR A 18 1.97 -4.47 -6.76
N ALA A 19 1.05 -3.64 -7.25
CA ALA A 19 -0.34 -3.58 -6.80
C ALA A 19 -1.20 -4.51 -7.67
N THR A 20 -1.99 -5.37 -7.04
CA THR A 20 -2.92 -6.26 -7.75
C THR A 20 -4.35 -6.02 -7.26
N ALA A 21 -5.32 -6.00 -8.17
CA ALA A 21 -6.74 -6.00 -7.83
C ALA A 21 -7.12 -7.33 -7.15
N CYS A 22 -8.19 -7.32 -6.36
CA CYS A 22 -8.41 -8.39 -5.36
C CYS A 22 -9.26 -9.62 -5.75
N PRO A 23 -9.46 -10.00 -7.02
CA PRO A 23 -9.89 -11.37 -7.32
C PRO A 23 -8.84 -12.36 -6.79
N GLY A 24 -9.21 -13.11 -5.74
CA GLY A 24 -8.35 -14.16 -5.17
C GLY A 24 -7.46 -13.72 -4.00
N GLU A 25 -7.86 -12.75 -3.17
CA GLU A 25 -7.16 -12.45 -1.90
C GLU A 25 -6.77 -13.72 -1.12
N GLY A 26 -7.66 -14.72 -1.07
CA GLY A 26 -7.41 -15.99 -0.37
C GLY A 26 -6.27 -16.86 -0.92
N VAL A 27 -5.60 -16.48 -2.02
CA VAL A 27 -4.37 -17.15 -2.46
C VAL A 27 -3.09 -16.49 -1.93
N TYR A 28 -3.19 -15.31 -1.31
CA TYR A 28 -2.06 -14.59 -0.74
C TYR A 28 -1.89 -14.91 0.73
N ARG A 29 -0.66 -15.24 1.11
CA ARG A 29 -0.22 -15.45 2.49
C ARG A 29 1.27 -15.23 2.59
N SER A 30 1.74 -14.94 3.79
CA SER A 30 3.17 -14.83 4.05
C SER A 30 3.88 -16.18 3.92
N ILE A 31 5.13 -16.16 3.45
CA ILE A 31 5.96 -17.37 3.29
C ILE A 31 6.99 -17.47 4.41
N ASP A 32 7.88 -16.48 4.53
CA ASP A 32 8.91 -16.43 5.57
C ASP A 32 9.19 -14.99 6.04
N SER A 33 10.16 -14.85 6.93
CA SER A 33 10.65 -13.57 7.46
C SER A 33 12.17 -13.50 7.38
N THR A 34 12.75 -13.89 6.25
CA THR A 34 14.21 -14.00 6.09
C THR A 34 14.84 -12.76 5.47
N LEU A 35 14.13 -12.09 4.55
CA LEU A 35 14.66 -10.95 3.81
C LEU A 35 13.93 -9.66 4.21
N PRO A 36 14.50 -8.87 5.14
CA PRO A 36 13.84 -7.66 5.63
C PRO A 36 13.83 -6.56 4.57
N THR A 37 12.76 -5.79 4.56
CA THR A 37 12.54 -4.62 3.70
C THR A 37 11.55 -3.70 4.43
N SER A 38 11.01 -2.72 3.73
CA SER A 38 9.99 -1.84 4.29
C SER A 38 9.06 -1.30 3.22
N ILE A 39 7.82 -1.06 3.59
CA ILE A 39 6.84 -0.38 2.74
C ILE A 39 6.26 0.81 3.50
N THR A 40 6.07 1.93 2.81
CA THR A 40 5.45 3.13 3.37
C THR A 40 4.20 3.43 2.57
N PHE A 41 3.04 3.43 3.21
CA PHE A 41 1.77 3.80 2.59
C PHE A 41 1.46 5.25 2.93
N VAL A 42 1.12 6.04 1.93
CA VAL A 42 0.76 7.46 2.06
C VAL A 42 -0.66 7.63 1.54
N ASN A 43 -1.59 8.04 2.39
CA ASN A 43 -2.92 8.42 1.93
C ASN A 43 -2.87 9.86 1.39
N ALA A 44 -2.99 10.01 0.08
CA ALA A 44 -2.98 11.29 -0.62
C ALA A 44 -4.37 11.77 -1.05
N VAL A 45 -5.44 11.08 -0.65
CA VAL A 45 -6.81 11.53 -0.92
C VAL A 45 -7.08 12.84 -0.19
N ALA A 46 -7.90 13.69 -0.81
CA ALA A 46 -8.26 15.00 -0.27
C ALA A 46 -9.56 14.96 0.56
N ASN A 47 -10.32 13.86 0.49
CA ASN A 47 -11.60 13.71 1.17
C ASN A 47 -11.40 13.17 2.59
N ASP A 48 -11.79 13.94 3.61
CA ASP A 48 -11.66 13.59 5.04
C ASP A 48 -12.42 12.32 5.45
N GLU A 49 -13.37 11.85 4.65
CA GLU A 49 -14.16 10.64 4.90
C GLU A 49 -13.49 9.36 4.35
N GLU A 50 -12.42 9.47 3.56
CA GLU A 50 -11.71 8.36 2.93
C GLU A 50 -10.44 8.00 3.69
N TYR A 51 -10.51 6.96 4.53
CA TYR A 51 -9.35 6.33 5.14
C TYR A 51 -9.04 4.99 4.46
N PHE A 52 -7.80 4.55 4.58
CA PHE A 52 -7.40 3.22 4.15
C PHE A 52 -7.01 2.37 5.36
N SER A 53 -7.55 1.17 5.46
CA SER A 53 -7.10 0.19 6.45
C SER A 53 -5.99 -0.67 5.84
N VAL A 54 -4.90 -0.87 6.58
CA VAL A 54 -3.76 -1.69 6.15
C VAL A 54 -3.70 -2.95 6.98
N TYR A 55 -3.67 -4.09 6.29
CA TYR A 55 -3.59 -5.42 6.85
C TYR A 55 -2.37 -6.16 6.33
N TRP A 56 -1.69 -6.87 7.23
CA TRP A 56 -0.77 -7.93 6.86
C TRP A 56 -1.56 -9.22 6.62
N LEU A 57 -1.33 -9.94 5.53
CA LEU A 57 -1.84 -11.32 5.41
C LEU A 57 -0.80 -12.27 5.97
N ASP A 58 -1.12 -12.89 7.09
CA ASP A 58 -0.19 -13.73 7.83
C ASP A 58 0.14 -15.06 7.11
N TYR A 59 0.84 -15.97 7.78
CA TYR A 59 1.24 -17.26 7.20
C TYR A 59 0.07 -18.20 6.89
N ASN A 60 -1.11 -17.95 7.48
CA ASN A 60 -2.35 -18.65 7.19
C ASN A 60 -3.21 -17.91 6.15
N GLY A 61 -2.82 -16.69 5.76
CA GLY A 61 -3.60 -15.81 4.89
C GLY A 61 -4.68 -15.04 5.64
N GLU A 62 -4.63 -15.01 6.98
CA GLU A 62 -5.57 -14.24 7.78
C GLU A 62 -5.14 -12.77 7.84
N ARG A 63 -6.12 -11.87 7.79
CA ARG A 63 -5.88 -10.43 7.91
C ARG A 63 -5.49 -10.08 9.33
N GLN A 64 -4.33 -9.47 9.49
CA GLN A 64 -3.87 -8.86 10.74
C GLN A 64 -3.85 -7.34 10.55
N HIS A 65 -4.69 -6.60 11.27
CA HIS A 65 -4.78 -5.14 11.16
C HIS A 65 -3.53 -4.46 11.71
N TYR A 66 -3.02 -3.45 11.01
CA TYR A 66 -1.85 -2.69 11.43
C TYR A 66 -2.12 -1.19 11.60
N ALA A 67 -2.88 -0.59 10.68
CA ALA A 67 -3.10 0.86 10.71
C ALA A 67 -4.32 1.27 9.90
N ASP A 68 -4.94 2.36 10.35
CA ASP A 68 -5.85 3.17 9.53
C ASP A 68 -5.12 4.45 9.13
N ILE A 69 -5.06 4.72 7.83
CA ILE A 69 -4.37 5.88 7.27
C ILE A 69 -5.41 6.90 6.84
N PHE A 70 -5.60 7.92 7.68
CA PHE A 70 -6.44 9.07 7.37
C PHE A 70 -5.80 9.97 6.29
N PRO A 71 -6.59 10.83 5.63
CA PRO A 71 -6.11 11.76 4.61
C PRO A 71 -4.89 12.58 5.04
N GLY A 72 -3.89 12.65 4.14
CA GLY A 72 -2.62 13.33 4.37
C GLY A 72 -1.68 12.62 5.36
N ARG A 73 -2.06 11.45 5.89
CA ARG A 73 -1.23 10.65 6.80
C ARG A 73 -0.50 9.55 6.04
N ASN A 74 0.48 8.97 6.73
CA ASN A 74 1.24 7.84 6.23
C ASN A 74 1.58 6.88 7.37
N VAL A 75 1.87 5.64 7.01
CA VAL A 75 2.42 4.63 7.90
C VAL A 75 3.60 3.96 7.22
N ARG A 76 4.69 3.80 7.96
CA ARG A 76 5.86 3.03 7.54
C ARG A 76 5.90 1.72 8.30
N LEU A 77 6.06 0.63 7.55
CA LEU A 77 6.03 -0.74 8.05
C LEU A 77 7.36 -1.40 7.71
N ASP A 78 8.11 -1.80 8.72
CA ASP A 78 9.25 -2.70 8.55
C ASP A 78 8.69 -4.13 8.39
N THR A 79 9.09 -4.81 7.33
CA THR A 79 8.44 -6.05 6.88
C THR A 79 9.44 -6.94 6.14
N TYR A 80 8.96 -7.96 5.44
CA TYR A 80 9.77 -8.90 4.68
C TYR A 80 9.25 -9.04 3.25
N VAL A 81 10.13 -9.38 2.31
CA VAL A 81 9.82 -9.47 0.88
C VAL A 81 8.64 -10.40 0.59
N THR A 82 8.45 -11.44 1.40
CA THR A 82 7.35 -12.41 1.21
C THR A 82 6.09 -12.08 1.99
N HIS A 83 5.96 -10.88 2.58
CA HIS A 83 4.77 -10.47 3.33
C HIS A 83 3.82 -9.66 2.44
N PRO A 84 2.69 -10.24 1.98
CA PRO A 84 1.64 -9.48 1.31
C PRO A 84 0.94 -8.50 2.26
N TRP A 85 0.70 -7.28 1.77
CA TRP A 85 -0.03 -6.23 2.46
C TRP A 85 -1.32 -5.91 1.72
N LEU A 86 -2.45 -6.15 2.37
CA LEU A 86 -3.78 -5.80 1.88
C LEU A 86 -4.12 -4.39 2.34
N VAL A 87 -4.55 -3.55 1.40
CA VAL A 87 -5.14 -2.24 1.68
C VAL A 87 -6.61 -2.29 1.32
N THR A 88 -7.46 -1.85 2.23
CA THR A 88 -8.91 -1.74 2.02
C THR A 88 -9.38 -0.29 2.21
N MET A 89 -10.58 -0.02 1.74
CA MET A 89 -11.30 1.24 1.94
C MET A 89 -12.72 0.95 2.45
N PRO A 90 -13.37 1.88 3.17
CA PRO A 90 -14.74 1.71 3.64
C PRO A 90 -15.73 1.45 2.49
N GLU A 91 -16.67 0.53 2.72
CA GLU A 91 -17.80 0.31 1.81
C GLU A 91 -19.05 1.08 2.28
N PRO A 92 -19.75 1.81 1.40
CA PRO A 92 -21.06 2.36 1.72
C PRO A 92 -22.05 1.26 2.14
N GLY A 93 -22.60 1.35 3.36
CA GLY A 93 -23.46 0.30 3.93
C GLY A 93 -22.75 -0.60 4.95
N GLY A 94 -21.45 -0.40 5.17
CA GLY A 94 -20.65 -1.09 6.17
C GLY A 94 -19.81 -2.22 5.57
N GLY A 95 -18.67 -2.49 6.21
CA GLY A 95 -17.65 -3.39 5.67
C GLY A 95 -16.52 -2.63 4.98
N GLU A 96 -15.68 -3.38 4.27
CA GLU A 96 -14.50 -2.86 3.62
C GLU A 96 -14.35 -3.46 2.22
N LEU A 97 -14.13 -2.61 1.23
CA LEU A 97 -13.75 -3.00 -0.11
C LEU A 97 -12.24 -3.15 -0.20
N CYS A 98 -11.80 -4.22 -0.85
CA CYS A 98 -10.39 -4.34 -1.17
C CYS A 98 -9.97 -3.29 -2.20
N TYR A 99 -8.97 -2.50 -1.86
CA TYR A 99 -8.34 -1.55 -2.77
C TYR A 99 -7.27 -2.27 -3.58
N HIS A 100 -6.19 -2.72 -2.92
CA HIS A 100 -5.10 -3.45 -3.54
C HIS A 100 -4.36 -4.37 -2.56
N ILE A 101 -3.70 -5.40 -3.11
CA ILE A 101 -2.66 -6.17 -2.41
C ILE A 101 -1.30 -5.75 -2.95
N TYR A 102 -0.37 -5.49 -2.04
CA TYR A 102 0.99 -5.05 -2.31
C TYR A 102 1.99 -6.13 -1.87
N LEU A 103 2.90 -6.48 -2.78
CA LEU A 103 4.04 -7.37 -2.50
C LEU A 103 5.32 -6.52 -2.41
N PRO A 104 5.95 -6.45 -1.22
CA PRO A 104 7.23 -5.76 -1.07
C PRO A 104 8.32 -6.41 -1.93
N ASP A 105 9.22 -5.59 -2.46
CA ASP A 105 10.45 -6.07 -3.09
C ASP A 105 11.64 -5.89 -2.13
N ARG A 106 12.82 -6.33 -2.55
CA ARG A 106 14.09 -6.25 -1.80
C ARG A 106 14.51 -4.82 -1.46
N SER A 107 13.94 -3.83 -2.14
CA SER A 107 14.19 -2.42 -1.89
C SER A 107 13.00 -1.79 -1.16
N PRO A 108 13.25 -0.91 -0.17
CA PRO A 108 12.21 -0.08 0.42
C PRO A 108 11.36 0.64 -0.63
N ALA A 109 10.05 0.67 -0.42
CA ALA A 109 9.10 1.31 -1.33
C ALA A 109 8.17 2.28 -0.60
N THR A 110 7.74 3.32 -1.31
CA THR A 110 6.63 4.19 -0.91
C THR A 110 5.50 4.03 -1.91
N VAL A 111 4.30 3.76 -1.39
CA VAL A 111 3.05 3.63 -2.15
C VAL A 111 2.16 4.81 -1.79
N THR A 112 1.76 5.56 -2.79
CA THR A 112 0.72 6.58 -2.67
C THR A 112 -0.63 5.94 -2.95
N LEU A 113 -1.59 6.15 -2.06
CA LEU A 113 -2.99 5.74 -2.19
C LEU A 113 -3.80 6.98 -2.57
N ASP A 114 -4.52 6.92 -3.68
CA ASP A 114 -5.29 8.02 -4.27
C ASP A 114 -6.65 7.58 -4.84
#